data_AF-A0A815NP41-F1
#
_entry.id   AF-A0A815NP41-F1
#
_cell.length_a   1.000
_cell.length_b   1.000
_cell.length_c   1.000
_cell.angle_alpha   90.00
_cell.angle_beta   90.00
_cell.angle_gamma   90.00
#
_symmetry.space_group_name_H-M   'P 1'
#
loop_
_entity.id
_entity.type
_entity.pdbx_description
1 polymer ?
#
loop_
_entity_poly.entity_id
_entity_poly.type
_entity_poly.pdbx_seq_one_letter_code
_entity_poly.pdbx_strand_id
1 'polypeptide(L)'
;MNFIKSCILSTEKKEEEEIPQLPVESPDVKESGFKHLFEIQRISKKQLYDRNPEFVAKYAEEKLKQFTLVVCGAPKTGKSTLINAICGKAVADTSDSLDALTTDTKCYPVEGAYPVIEEEQDYQKKFRINIYDTKGITSWDLSIIDILKSTNPICMIYCATPGTFADLRMVEELIKECVRLKIFVALVCTNMWTNDDEHRETIMQEFDNVLKVK
;
A
#
# COMPACT_ATOMS: atom_id res chain seq x y z
N MET A 1 -13.11 7.52 20.68
CA MET A 1 -12.58 7.89 19.35
C MET A 1 -12.46 6.58 18.57
N ASN A 2 -13.54 6.14 17.92
CA ASN A 2 -13.60 4.83 17.23
C ASN A 2 -13.25 5.05 15.77
N PHE A 3 -11.98 4.87 15.42
CA PHE A 3 -11.50 5.20 14.08
C PHE A 3 -11.13 3.92 13.34
N ILE A 4 -11.69 3.79 12.13
CA ILE A 4 -11.30 2.86 11.05
C ILE A 4 -12.03 1.50 11.10
N LYS A 5 -13.04 1.35 10.23
CA LYS A 5 -13.29 0.07 9.55
C LYS A 5 -12.50 0.11 8.25
N SER A 6 -11.59 -0.85 8.06
CA SER A 6 -10.83 -1.00 6.81
C SER A 6 -11.33 -2.22 6.06
N CYS A 7 -11.55 -2.08 4.75
CA CYS A 7 -11.66 -3.22 3.85
C CYS A 7 -10.29 -3.48 3.25
N ILE A 8 -9.75 -4.66 3.54
CA ILE A 8 -8.41 -5.08 3.13
C ILE A 8 -8.55 -6.07 1.98
N LEU A 9 -8.03 -5.71 0.81
CA LEU A 9 -7.73 -6.68 -0.24
C LEU A 9 -6.33 -7.24 -0.01
N SER A 10 -6.26 -8.46 0.53
CA SER A 10 -5.15 -9.34 0.22
C SER A 10 -5.44 -9.95 -1.15
N THR A 11 -4.56 -9.74 -2.13
CA THR A 11 -4.65 -10.45 -3.41
C THR A 11 -4.32 -11.94 -3.20
N GLU A 12 -5.33 -12.67 -2.76
CA GLU A 12 -5.41 -14.12 -2.94
C GLU A 12 -6.27 -14.38 -4.17
N LYS A 13 -5.61 -14.56 -5.32
CA LYS A 13 -6.20 -15.30 -6.42
C LYS A 13 -5.21 -16.29 -7.01
N LYS A 14 -5.70 -17.52 -7.08
CA LYS A 14 -5.27 -18.58 -8.00
C LYS A 14 -5.59 -18.11 -9.41
N GLU A 15 -4.58 -17.72 -10.17
CA GLU A 15 -4.65 -17.73 -11.63
C GLU A 15 -3.23 -17.95 -12.15
N GLU A 16 -3.07 -19.09 -12.84
CA GLU A 16 -1.87 -19.54 -13.51
C GLU A 16 -1.70 -18.73 -14.79
N GLU A 17 -0.55 -18.08 -15.01
CA GLU A 17 -0.20 -17.67 -16.38
C GLU A 17 1.32 -17.51 -16.58
N GLU A 18 1.74 -17.71 -17.84
CA GLU A 18 3.10 -17.96 -18.32
C GLU A 18 3.92 -16.69 -18.56
N ILE A 19 5.23 -16.79 -18.31
CA ILE A 19 6.24 -15.77 -18.63
C ILE A 19 7.14 -16.35 -19.74
N PRO A 20 7.59 -15.56 -20.74
CA PRO A 20 8.22 -16.08 -21.95
C PRO A 20 9.60 -16.70 -21.69
N GLN A 21 9.87 -17.85 -22.32
CA GLN A 21 11.17 -18.51 -22.32
C GLN A 21 12.16 -17.79 -23.24
N LEU A 22 13.39 -17.56 -22.77
CA LEU A 22 14.53 -17.18 -23.60
C LEU A 22 15.41 -18.40 -23.90
N PRO A 23 16.05 -18.47 -25.08
CA PRO A 23 16.70 -19.69 -25.57
C PRO A 23 18.01 -19.97 -24.85
N VAL A 24 18.26 -21.27 -24.62
CA VAL A 24 19.44 -21.81 -23.94
C VAL A 24 20.39 -22.39 -24.99
N GLU A 25 21.64 -21.95 -24.97
CA GLU A 25 22.77 -22.68 -25.58
C GLU A 25 23.85 -22.95 -24.51
N SER A 26 24.45 -24.13 -24.60
CA SER A 26 25.62 -24.62 -23.84
C SER A 26 26.39 -25.60 -24.74
N PRO A 27 27.62 -26.08 -24.43
CA PRO A 27 28.47 -25.90 -23.24
C PRO A 27 29.93 -25.49 -23.64
N ASP A 28 30.96 -25.24 -22.82
CA ASP A 28 31.58 -25.96 -21.69
C ASP A 28 32.69 -25.06 -21.11
N VAL A 29 32.74 -24.79 -19.79
CA VAL A 29 33.98 -24.63 -18.99
C VAL A 29 33.65 -24.90 -17.52
N LYS A 30 34.46 -25.74 -16.86
CA LYS A 30 34.40 -26.14 -15.45
C LYS A 30 35.04 -25.07 -14.54
N GLU A 31 34.33 -24.59 -13.52
CA GLU A 31 34.83 -24.46 -12.13
C GLU A 31 33.79 -23.85 -11.16
N SER A 32 33.66 -24.53 -10.02
CA SER A 32 33.28 -24.10 -8.65
C SER A 32 32.13 -23.12 -8.38
N GLY A 33 31.21 -23.57 -7.52
CA GLY A 33 30.47 -22.73 -6.57
C GLY A 33 29.12 -22.18 -7.07
N PHE A 34 28.02 -22.61 -6.45
CA PHE A 34 26.68 -22.02 -6.62
C PHE A 34 26.06 -22.09 -8.02
N LYS A 35 25.81 -23.30 -8.55
CA LYS A 35 25.10 -23.47 -9.82
C LYS A 35 23.90 -24.44 -9.80
N HIS A 36 23.24 -24.59 -8.65
CA HIS A 36 22.02 -25.40 -8.55
C HIS A 36 20.76 -24.68 -8.07
N LEU A 37 20.76 -23.35 -8.05
CA LEU A 37 19.54 -22.54 -7.99
C LEU A 37 19.34 -21.96 -9.39
N PHE A 38 18.31 -22.26 -10.16
CA PHE A 38 16.92 -22.01 -9.85
C PHE A 38 16.04 -22.79 -10.84
N GLU A 39 15.53 -23.94 -10.45
CA GLU A 39 14.33 -24.51 -11.07
C GLU A 39 13.13 -23.92 -10.31
N ILE A 40 12.76 -22.67 -10.64
CA ILE A 40 11.58 -22.02 -10.06
C ILE A 40 10.35 -22.66 -10.71
N GLN A 41 10.01 -23.86 -10.23
CA GLN A 41 8.64 -24.35 -10.34
C GLN A 41 7.72 -23.34 -9.63
N ARG A 42 6.55 -23.09 -10.23
CA ARG A 42 5.51 -22.19 -9.74
C ARG A 42 5.06 -22.58 -8.32
N ILE A 43 5.68 -21.99 -7.30
CA ILE A 43 5.36 -22.19 -5.89
C ILE A 43 4.40 -21.07 -5.46
N SER A 44 3.24 -21.42 -4.91
CA SER A 44 2.31 -20.45 -4.32
C SER A 44 2.93 -19.72 -3.13
N LYS A 45 2.51 -18.47 -2.82
CA LYS A 45 3.02 -17.70 -1.66
C LYS A 45 3.00 -18.51 -0.36
N LYS A 46 1.92 -19.28 -0.12
CA LYS A 46 1.79 -20.19 1.03
C LYS A 46 2.89 -21.26 1.06
N GLN A 47 3.14 -21.92 -0.08
CA GLN A 47 4.23 -22.89 -0.19
C GLN A 47 5.61 -22.23 -0.10
N LEU A 48 5.75 -20.95 -0.42
CA LEU A 48 7.00 -20.20 -0.28
C LEU A 48 7.31 -19.89 1.20
N TYR A 49 6.29 -19.51 1.96
CA TYR A 49 6.35 -19.40 3.43
C TYR A 49 6.66 -20.75 4.08
N ASP A 50 5.97 -21.81 3.66
CA ASP A 50 6.17 -23.16 4.21
C ASP A 50 7.56 -23.74 3.85
N ARG A 51 8.17 -23.31 2.74
CA ARG A 51 9.49 -23.80 2.29
C ARG A 51 10.67 -22.99 2.82
N ASN A 52 10.50 -21.70 3.11
CA ASN A 52 11.60 -20.85 3.57
C ASN A 52 11.12 -19.66 4.43
N PRO A 53 10.65 -19.92 5.66
CA PRO A 53 10.16 -18.88 6.56
C PRO A 53 11.24 -17.86 6.91
N GLU A 54 12.50 -18.29 7.02
CA GLU A 54 13.65 -17.41 7.28
C GLU A 54 13.87 -16.40 6.15
N PHE A 55 13.80 -16.84 4.89
CA PHE A 55 13.91 -15.93 3.75
C PHE A 55 12.79 -14.89 3.75
N VAL A 56 11.55 -15.29 4.04
CA VAL A 56 10.43 -14.34 4.03
C VAL A 56 10.54 -13.36 5.20
N ALA A 57 10.91 -13.83 6.38
CA ALA A 57 11.16 -12.98 7.54
C ALA A 57 12.27 -11.95 7.24
N LYS A 58 13.40 -12.41 6.71
CA LYS A 58 14.52 -11.53 6.32
C LYS A 58 14.14 -10.55 5.22
N TYR A 59 13.39 -10.99 4.21
CA TYR A 59 12.91 -10.12 3.14
C TYR A 59 11.94 -9.05 3.66
N ALA A 60 11.00 -9.45 4.53
CA ALA A 60 10.08 -8.52 5.19
C ALA A 60 10.86 -7.52 6.05
N GLU A 61 11.85 -7.98 6.82
CA GLU A 61 12.71 -7.11 7.62
C GLU A 61 13.43 -6.06 6.76
N GLU A 62 14.09 -6.47 5.67
CA GLU A 62 14.77 -5.54 4.76
C GLU A 62 13.79 -4.55 4.12
N LYS A 63 12.58 -4.98 3.77
CA LYS A 63 11.54 -4.10 3.21
C LYS A 63 10.91 -3.18 4.24
N LEU A 64 10.86 -3.57 5.52
CA LEU A 64 10.30 -2.77 6.59
C LEU A 64 11.29 -1.76 7.17
N LYS A 65 12.60 -1.90 6.90
CA LYS A 65 13.60 -0.86 7.20
C LYS A 65 13.27 0.46 6.47
N GLN A 66 12.82 0.39 5.23
CA GLN A 66 12.39 1.57 4.48
C GLN A 66 11.29 1.25 3.49
N PHE A 67 10.15 1.90 3.64
CA PHE A 67 9.03 1.76 2.71
C PHE A 67 8.26 3.07 2.52
N THR A 68 7.43 3.07 1.47
CA THR A 68 6.63 4.22 1.09
C THR A 68 5.15 3.89 1.16
N LEU A 69 4.37 4.81 1.71
CA LEU A 69 2.91 4.82 1.69
C LEU A 69 2.45 5.99 0.81
N VAL A 70 1.41 5.78 0.02
CA VAL A 70 0.73 6.86 -0.72
C VAL A 70 -0.69 6.97 -0.20
N VAL A 71 -1.10 8.15 0.25
CA VAL A 71 -2.45 8.42 0.75
C VAL A 71 -3.16 9.35 -0.24
N CYS A 72 -4.25 8.87 -0.83
CA CYS A 72 -5.00 9.60 -1.85
C CYS A 72 -6.51 9.54 -1.60
N GLY A 73 -7.28 10.26 -2.41
CA GLY A 73 -8.73 10.40 -2.25
C GLY A 73 -9.19 11.82 -2.57
N ALA A 74 -10.52 12.03 -2.54
CA ALA A 74 -11.09 13.34 -2.82
C ALA A 74 -10.60 14.42 -1.81
N PRO A 75 -10.76 15.72 -2.11
CA PRO A 75 -10.56 16.76 -1.11
C PRO A 75 -11.42 16.50 0.13
N LYS A 76 -10.92 16.90 1.32
CA LYS A 76 -11.65 16.83 2.60
C LYS A 76 -12.08 15.43 3.07
N THR A 77 -11.45 14.37 2.57
CA THR A 77 -11.67 12.98 3.03
C THR A 77 -10.84 12.57 4.25
N GLY A 78 -10.10 13.50 4.86
CA GLY A 78 -9.30 13.22 6.07
C GLY A 78 -7.96 12.54 5.85
N LYS A 79 -7.36 12.68 4.66
CA LYS A 79 -6.00 12.19 4.36
C LYS A 79 -4.95 12.70 5.37
N SER A 80 -4.82 14.00 5.54
CA SER A 80 -3.82 14.61 6.42
C SER A 80 -4.05 14.25 7.90
N THR A 81 -5.32 14.12 8.32
CA THR A 81 -5.67 13.60 9.65
C THR A 81 -5.27 12.14 9.83
N LEU A 82 -5.50 11.29 8.82
CA LEU A 82 -5.04 9.90 8.84
C LEU A 82 -3.52 9.82 8.91
N ILE A 83 -2.80 10.66 8.18
CA ILE A 83 -1.33 10.73 8.23
C ILE A 83 -0.87 11.10 9.64
N ASN A 84 -1.49 12.12 10.27
CA ASN A 84 -1.17 12.50 11.64
C ASN A 84 -1.44 11.36 12.64
N ALA A 85 -2.51 10.59 12.43
CA ALA A 85 -2.82 9.42 13.24
C ALA A 85 -1.78 8.30 13.06
N ILE A 86 -1.36 8.00 11.82
CA ILE A 86 -0.30 7.03 11.52
C ILE A 86 1.02 7.46 12.17
N CYS A 87 1.34 8.77 12.14
CA CYS A 87 2.56 9.30 12.72
C CYS A 87 2.53 9.41 14.25
N GLY A 88 1.35 9.39 14.87
CA GLY A 88 1.15 9.68 16.29
C GLY A 88 1.46 11.13 16.69
N LYS A 89 1.61 12.04 15.72
CA LYS A 89 1.94 13.46 15.92
C LYS A 89 1.44 14.29 14.73
N ALA A 90 1.22 15.59 14.95
CA ALA A 90 0.81 16.53 13.91
C ALA A 90 2.00 16.87 12.99
N VAL A 91 2.06 16.22 11.82
CA VAL A 91 3.09 16.46 10.77
C VAL A 91 2.50 17.03 9.49
N ALA A 92 1.24 16.69 9.18
CA ALA A 92 0.51 17.17 8.03
C ALA A 92 -0.45 18.28 8.45
N ASP A 93 -0.53 19.32 7.63
CA ASP A 93 -1.40 20.47 7.87
C ASP A 93 -2.86 20.03 7.80
N THR A 94 -3.63 20.35 8.84
CA THR A 94 -5.08 20.14 8.88
C THR A 94 -5.77 21.48 9.12
N SER A 95 -6.88 21.75 8.44
CA SER A 95 -7.72 22.92 8.72
C SER A 95 -9.18 22.49 8.77
N ASP A 96 -9.92 23.22 9.60
CA ASP A 96 -11.38 23.15 9.66
C ASP A 96 -12.03 24.07 8.60
N SER A 97 -11.23 24.67 7.71
CA SER A 97 -11.69 25.60 6.68
C SER A 97 -12.30 24.87 5.47
N LEU A 98 -13.20 25.55 4.76
CA LEU A 98 -13.80 25.06 3.51
C LEU A 98 -12.82 25.03 2.32
N ASP A 99 -11.60 25.55 2.47
CA ASP A 99 -10.59 25.55 1.41
C ASP A 99 -9.75 24.26 1.44
N ALA A 100 -9.50 23.67 0.27
CA ALA A 100 -8.61 22.52 0.16
C ALA A 100 -7.16 22.96 0.43
N LEU A 101 -6.56 22.44 1.50
CA LEU A 101 -5.18 22.79 1.90
C LEU A 101 -4.10 22.16 1.02
N THR A 102 -4.31 20.93 0.55
CA THR A 102 -3.30 20.17 -0.20
C THR A 102 -3.40 20.52 -1.68
N THR A 103 -2.73 21.60 -2.11
CA THR A 103 -2.60 21.99 -3.52
C THR A 103 -1.60 21.12 -4.27
N ASP A 104 -0.59 20.62 -3.55
CA ASP A 104 0.55 19.87 -4.07
C ASP A 104 0.79 18.60 -3.25
N THR A 105 1.31 17.55 -3.90
CA THR A 105 1.69 16.32 -3.23
C THR A 105 2.90 16.56 -2.32
N LYS A 106 2.76 16.26 -1.03
CA LYS A 106 3.83 16.42 -0.01
C LYS A 106 4.28 15.07 0.51
N CYS A 107 5.57 14.93 0.82
CA CYS A 107 6.13 13.73 1.44
C CYS A 107 6.53 14.01 2.88
N TYR A 108 6.07 13.15 3.79
CA TYR A 108 6.34 13.21 5.22
C TYR A 108 7.22 12.01 5.61
N PRO A 109 8.55 12.19 5.75
CA PRO A 109 9.42 11.14 6.24
C PRO A 109 9.24 10.97 7.75
N VAL A 110 8.97 9.73 8.16
CA VAL A 110 8.83 9.31 9.56
C VAL A 110 9.93 8.31 9.86
N GLU A 111 10.82 8.65 10.77
CA GLU A 111 11.85 7.74 11.27
C GLU A 111 11.48 7.27 12.66
N GLY A 112 11.72 5.99 12.93
CA GLY A 112 11.47 5.38 14.23
C GLY A 112 12.42 4.24 14.50
N ALA A 113 12.27 3.63 15.67
CA ALA A 113 13.00 2.45 16.03
C ALA A 113 12.07 1.48 16.76
N TYR A 114 12.27 0.17 16.56
CA TYR A 114 11.57 -0.88 17.29
C TYR A 114 12.56 -1.80 17.99
N PRO A 115 12.22 -2.29 19.20
CA PRO A 115 13.06 -3.24 19.91
C PRO A 115 13.03 -4.58 19.18
N VAL A 116 14.19 -5.21 19.05
CA VAL A 116 14.30 -6.60 18.60
C VAL A 116 14.84 -7.41 19.75
N ILE A 117 14.06 -8.42 20.15
CA ILE A 117 14.46 -9.38 21.16
C ILE A 117 15.07 -10.56 20.42
N GLU A 118 16.38 -10.52 20.20
CA GLU A 118 17.17 -11.66 19.75
C GLU A 118 18.09 -12.07 20.91
N GLU A 119 18.06 -13.37 21.24
CA GLU A 119 18.90 -14.11 22.19
C GLU A 119 19.95 -13.24 22.95
N GLU A 120 19.48 -12.58 24.03
CA GLU A 120 20.28 -11.83 25.01
C GLU A 120 20.87 -10.47 24.61
N GLN A 121 20.56 -9.92 23.43
CA GLN A 121 20.98 -8.55 23.06
C GLN A 121 19.77 -7.65 22.78
N ASP A 122 19.60 -6.64 23.64
CA ASP A 122 18.62 -5.57 23.40
C ASP A 122 19.23 -4.54 22.43
N TYR A 123 18.80 -4.59 21.18
CA TYR A 123 19.16 -3.59 20.19
C TYR A 123 17.94 -3.09 19.43
N GLN A 124 18.01 -1.82 19.03
CA GLN A 124 16.92 -1.16 18.33
C GLN A 124 17.19 -1.16 16.82
N LYS A 125 16.26 -1.72 16.04
CA LYS A 125 16.28 -1.61 14.57
C LYS A 125 15.57 -0.32 14.18
N LYS A 126 16.25 0.49 13.36
CA LYS A 126 15.69 1.74 12.82
C LYS A 126 14.86 1.45 11.58
N PHE A 127 13.82 2.25 11.38
CA PHE A 127 13.02 2.22 10.16
C PHE A 127 12.69 3.63 9.68
N ARG A 128 12.35 3.74 8.40
CA ARG A 128 11.89 4.97 7.75
C ARG A 128 10.66 4.71 6.89
N ILE A 129 9.62 5.49 7.13
CA ILE A 129 8.39 5.48 6.33
C ILE A 129 8.32 6.80 5.58
N ASN A 130 8.19 6.77 4.26
CA ASN A 130 7.88 7.97 3.48
C ASN A 130 6.37 7.96 3.21
N ILE A 131 5.63 8.93 3.74
CA ILE A 131 4.18 9.01 3.54
C ILE A 131 3.87 10.17 2.59
N TYR A 132 3.32 9.86 1.42
CA TYR A 132 2.92 10.88 0.44
C TYR A 132 1.45 11.24 0.65
N ASP A 133 1.17 12.51 0.99
CA ASP A 133 -0.18 13.10 0.96
C ASP A 133 -0.41 13.69 -0.42
N THR A 134 -1.32 13.10 -1.20
CA THR A 134 -1.57 13.60 -2.55
C THR A 134 -2.58 14.74 -2.53
N LYS A 135 -2.53 15.57 -3.58
CA LYS A 135 -3.63 16.49 -3.87
C LYS A 135 -4.96 15.73 -3.89
N GLY A 136 -6.02 16.39 -3.44
CA GLY A 136 -7.37 15.86 -3.53
C GLY A 136 -7.76 15.58 -4.97
N ILE A 137 -8.19 14.35 -5.25
CA ILE A 137 -8.56 13.91 -6.60
C ILE A 137 -9.99 14.37 -6.89
N THR A 138 -10.17 15.34 -7.78
CA THR A 138 -11.50 15.86 -8.19
C THR A 138 -11.91 15.43 -9.59
N SER A 139 -10.97 14.93 -10.38
CA SER A 139 -11.16 14.39 -11.73
C SER A 139 -10.16 13.27 -11.96
N TRP A 140 -10.33 12.47 -13.02
CA TRP A 140 -9.34 11.45 -13.38
C TRP A 140 -8.02 12.11 -13.76
N ASP A 141 -7.12 12.17 -12.79
CA ASP A 141 -5.80 12.72 -12.92
C ASP A 141 -4.78 11.57 -12.90
N LEU A 142 -4.15 11.33 -14.04
CA LEU A 142 -3.13 10.30 -14.21
C LEU A 142 -1.88 10.57 -13.35
N SER A 143 -1.74 11.77 -12.78
CA SER A 143 -0.63 12.12 -11.90
C SER A 143 -0.48 11.17 -10.71
N ILE A 144 -1.59 10.60 -10.21
CA ILE A 144 -1.52 9.61 -9.13
C ILE A 144 -0.78 8.34 -9.57
N ILE A 145 -0.99 7.89 -10.81
CA ILE A 145 -0.32 6.71 -11.35
C ILE A 145 1.17 6.98 -11.51
N ASP A 146 1.55 8.20 -11.90
CA ASP A 146 2.96 8.60 -11.99
C ASP A 146 3.62 8.65 -10.61
N ILE A 147 2.90 9.11 -9.58
CA ILE A 147 3.35 9.03 -8.18
C ILE A 147 3.54 7.56 -7.78
N LEU A 148 2.58 6.68 -8.04
CA LEU A 148 2.69 5.26 -7.70
C LEU A 148 3.90 4.60 -8.38
N LYS A 149 4.14 4.90 -9.66
CA LYS A 149 5.29 4.36 -10.41
C LYS A 149 6.62 4.91 -9.91
N SER A 150 6.71 6.22 -9.66
CA SER A 150 7.96 6.88 -9.25
C SER A 150 8.34 6.60 -7.80
N THR A 151 7.35 6.44 -6.92
CA THR A 151 7.58 6.23 -5.48
C THR A 151 7.62 4.76 -5.07
N ASN A 152 7.14 3.84 -5.93
CA ASN A 152 7.09 2.40 -5.71
C ASN A 152 6.61 2.02 -4.30
N PRO A 153 5.39 2.46 -3.90
CA PRO A 153 4.92 2.29 -2.54
C PRO A 153 4.57 0.84 -2.25
N ILE A 154 4.74 0.43 -0.98
CA ILE A 154 4.27 -0.88 -0.55
C ILE A 154 2.74 -0.89 -0.45
N CYS A 155 2.14 0.26 -0.14
CA CYS A 155 0.71 0.42 0.07
C CYS A 155 0.20 1.77 -0.44
N MET A 156 -0.94 1.74 -1.10
CA MET A 156 -1.77 2.89 -1.41
C MET A 156 -3.03 2.86 -0.54
N ILE A 157 -3.31 3.96 0.14
CA ILE A 157 -4.47 4.16 1.00
C ILE A 157 -5.41 5.15 0.32
N TYR A 158 -6.58 4.69 -0.08
CA TYR A 158 -7.62 5.55 -0.64
C TYR A 158 -8.62 5.94 0.45
N CYS A 159 -8.72 7.25 0.72
CA CYS A 159 -9.62 7.83 1.72
C CYS A 159 -10.90 8.36 1.07
N ALA A 160 -12.05 7.92 1.58
CA ALA A 160 -13.37 8.51 1.32
C ALA A 160 -14.03 8.98 2.62
N THR A 161 -15.01 9.88 2.52
CA THR A 161 -15.89 10.28 3.63
C THR A 161 -17.31 10.45 3.09
N PRO A 162 -18.36 10.21 3.90
CA PRO A 162 -19.73 10.55 3.52
C PRO A 162 -19.84 11.99 2.97
N GLY A 163 -20.61 12.16 1.89
CA GLY A 163 -20.83 13.45 1.25
C GLY A 163 -19.70 13.92 0.31
N THR A 164 -18.59 13.18 0.19
CA THR A 164 -17.59 13.41 -0.86
C THR A 164 -17.81 12.44 -2.02
N PHE A 165 -17.88 12.96 -3.24
CA PHE A 165 -17.99 12.12 -4.43
C PHE A 165 -16.63 11.45 -4.72
N ALA A 166 -16.55 10.15 -4.48
CA ALA A 166 -15.56 9.28 -5.10
C ALA A 166 -16.21 8.64 -6.33
N ASP A 167 -15.76 8.95 -7.54
CA ASP A 167 -16.21 8.19 -8.72
C ASP A 167 -15.67 6.76 -8.60
N LEU A 168 -16.54 5.80 -8.30
CA LEU A 168 -16.17 4.40 -8.09
C LEU A 168 -15.43 3.82 -9.29
N ARG A 169 -15.73 4.27 -10.52
CA ARG A 169 -15.00 3.83 -11.73
C ARG A 169 -13.54 4.24 -11.67
N MET A 170 -13.26 5.43 -11.15
CA MET A 170 -11.88 5.89 -10.95
C MET A 170 -11.19 5.05 -9.87
N VAL A 171 -11.88 4.72 -8.77
CA VAL A 171 -11.33 3.87 -7.72
C VAL A 171 -11.00 2.47 -8.26
N GLU A 172 -11.88 1.89 -9.07
CA GLU A 172 -11.65 0.61 -9.76
C GLU A 172 -10.42 0.63 -10.66
N GLU A 173 -10.30 1.64 -11.53
CA GLU A 173 -9.13 1.78 -12.42
C GLU A 173 -7.83 1.98 -11.62
N LEU A 174 -7.87 2.75 -10.53
CA LEU A 174 -6.72 2.94 -9.65
C LEU A 174 -6.30 1.62 -8.97
N ILE A 175 -7.28 0.81 -8.53
CA ILE A 175 -7.02 -0.51 -7.95
C ILE A 175 -6.39 -1.44 -8.98
N LYS A 176 -6.90 -1.48 -10.22
CA LYS A 176 -6.31 -2.29 -11.31
C LYS A 176 -4.85 -1.94 -11.53
N GLU A 177 -4.53 -0.65 -11.56
CA GLU A 177 -3.14 -0.19 -11.68
C GLU A 177 -2.28 -0.59 -10.47
N CYS A 178 -2.79 -0.48 -9.24
CA CYS A 178 -2.09 -0.96 -8.06
C CYS A 178 -1.83 -2.47 -8.11
N VAL A 179 -2.80 -3.28 -8.56
CA VAL A 179 -2.63 -4.73 -8.75
C VAL A 179 -1.53 -5.00 -9.77
N ARG A 180 -1.55 -4.30 -10.92
CA ARG A 180 -0.50 -4.40 -11.96
C ARG A 180 0.88 -4.06 -11.44
N LEU A 181 0.97 -3.05 -10.57
CA LEU A 181 2.21 -2.60 -9.92
C LEU A 181 2.59 -3.40 -8.67
N LYS A 182 1.78 -4.39 -8.26
CA LYS A 182 1.94 -5.19 -7.03
C LYS A 182 1.96 -4.34 -5.75
N ILE A 183 1.17 -3.27 -5.73
CA ILE A 183 0.98 -2.37 -4.60
C ILE A 183 -0.23 -2.85 -3.80
N PHE A 184 -0.07 -2.95 -2.47
CA PHE A 184 -1.19 -3.27 -1.59
C PHE A 184 -2.17 -2.09 -1.52
N VAL A 185 -3.49 -2.36 -1.50
CA VAL A 185 -4.51 -1.31 -1.46
C VAL A 185 -5.34 -1.40 -0.20
N ALA A 186 -5.47 -0.29 0.51
CA ALA A 186 -6.38 -0.12 1.63
C ALA A 186 -7.44 0.94 1.28
N LEU A 187 -8.71 0.56 1.36
CA LEU A 187 -9.81 1.51 1.25
C LEU A 187 -10.27 1.92 2.65
N VAL A 188 -10.25 3.22 2.93
CA VAL A 188 -10.51 3.78 4.25
C VAL A 188 -11.67 4.77 4.16
N CYS A 189 -12.72 4.53 4.93
CA CYS A 189 -13.79 5.51 5.12
C CYS A 189 -13.55 6.28 6.43
N THR A 190 -13.39 7.60 6.34
CA THR A 190 -13.21 8.50 7.49
C THR A 190 -14.54 9.15 7.89
N ASN A 191 -14.61 9.62 9.14
CA ASN A 191 -15.82 10.21 9.73
C ASN A 191 -15.75 11.74 9.80
N MET A 192 -15.18 12.41 8.80
CA MET A 192 -14.80 13.82 8.94
C MET A 192 -15.97 14.79 9.10
N TRP A 193 -17.19 14.43 8.69
CA TRP A 193 -18.27 15.43 8.56
C TRP A 193 -19.64 15.01 9.10
N THR A 194 -19.91 13.73 9.33
CA THR A 194 -21.25 13.27 9.70
C THR A 194 -21.18 12.06 10.63
N ASN A 195 -21.85 12.09 11.79
CA ASN A 195 -22.17 10.87 12.57
C ASN A 195 -23.28 10.05 11.89
N ASP A 196 -23.22 9.98 10.57
CA ASP A 196 -24.19 9.30 9.73
C ASP A 196 -23.64 7.92 9.39
N ASP A 197 -23.98 6.98 10.27
CA ASP A 197 -23.53 5.60 10.16
C ASP A 197 -24.09 4.91 8.90
N GLU A 198 -25.26 5.34 8.39
CA GLU A 198 -25.92 4.77 7.21
C GLU A 198 -25.16 5.10 5.92
N HIS A 199 -24.77 6.37 5.74
CA HIS A 199 -23.92 6.75 4.60
C HIS A 199 -22.53 6.10 4.67
N ARG A 200 -21.97 5.93 5.88
CA ARG A 200 -20.70 5.21 6.04
C ARG A 200 -20.85 3.74 5.61
N GLU A 201 -21.92 3.07 6.03
CA GLU A 201 -22.19 1.69 5.61
C GLU A 201 -22.37 1.58 4.10
N THR A 202 -23.00 2.56 3.47
CA THR A 202 -23.14 2.62 2.01
C THR A 202 -21.77 2.67 1.32
N ILE A 203 -20.87 3.57 1.73
CA ILE A 203 -19.51 3.65 1.17
C ILE A 203 -18.74 2.35 1.38
N MET A 204 -18.87 1.73 2.56
CA MET A 204 -18.20 0.46 2.85
C MET A 204 -18.72 -0.67 1.96
N GLN A 205 -20.03 -0.72 1.69
CA GLN A 205 -20.61 -1.68 0.75
C GLN A 205 -20.15 -1.44 -0.69
N GLU A 206 -20.06 -0.17 -1.12
CA GLU A 206 -19.51 0.19 -2.43
C GLU A 206 -18.05 -0.24 -2.56
N PHE A 207 -17.23 0.02 -1.53
CA PHE A 207 -15.86 -0.47 -1.47
C PHE A 207 -15.81 -1.99 -1.57
N ASP A 208 -16.60 -2.72 -0.80
CA ASP A 208 -16.67 -4.19 -0.89
C ASP A 208 -17.03 -4.67 -2.30
N ASN A 209 -17.90 -3.95 -3.02
CA ASN A 209 -18.25 -4.30 -4.39
C ASN A 209 -17.10 -4.06 -5.36
N VAL A 210 -16.42 -2.92 -5.23
CA VAL A 210 -15.22 -2.59 -6.01
C VAL A 210 -14.10 -3.61 -5.76
N LEU A 211 -13.93 -4.07 -4.52
CA LEU A 211 -12.92 -5.08 -4.18
C LEU A 211 -13.24 -6.49 -4.68
N LYS A 212 -14.51 -6.78 -4.97
CA LYS A 212 -14.94 -8.06 -5.56
C LYS A 212 -14.74 -8.11 -7.08
N VAL A 213 -14.44 -6.98 -7.73
CA VAL A 213 -14.17 -6.93 -9.17
C VAL A 213 -12.93 -7.79 -9.44
N LYS A 214 -13.17 -8.85 -10.19
CA LYS A 214 -12.28 -9.99 -10.40
C LYS A 214 -11.18 -9.71 -11.40
#